data_AF-A0AAU7D9J6-F1
#
_entry.id   AF-A0AAU7D9J6-F1
#
_cell.length_a   1.000
_cell.length_b   1.000
_cell.length_c   1.000
_cell.angle_alpha   90.00
_cell.angle_beta   90.00
_cell.angle_gamma   90.00
#
_symmetry.space_group_name_H-M   'P 1'
#
loop_
_entity.id
_entity.type
_entity.pdbx_description
1 polymer ?
#
loop_
_entity_poly.entity_id
_entity_poly.type
_entity_poly.pdbx_seq_one_letter_code
_entity_poly.pdbx_strand_id
1 'polypeptide(L)'
;MRNLIRSKFFCCLALVLFTAATLQAQDATQIVQTAVNTELAASRNDHTLWRYRDEQRDANKVSNVVQTAEGSVKRLVEKNGRPLTAEEMQAEDARIQNFIHDPEKLEKQKKDGASDDKNAAELLNMLPKAFRWKIANENGDSITLTFTPNPDFNPPDMQSRVLSTMAGELVVDKTQHRIKTISGKLTQDITFGWGLLGRLKQGGTFRVERRELKPGLWQITETHVHIVGKALLFKNIGQQQDEVQTDFTQVPAGTTLEQAAEMSKPGK
;
A
#
# COMPACT_ATOMS: atom_id res chain seq x y z
N MET A 1 70.89 -30.15 -0.94
CA MET A 1 70.18 -29.53 0.19
C MET A 1 69.20 -28.50 -0.35
N ARG A 2 67.90 -28.73 -0.11
CA ARG A 2 66.80 -27.76 0.16
C ARG A 2 66.78 -26.43 -0.62
N ASN A 3 65.79 -26.22 -1.48
CA ASN A 3 64.53 -25.45 -1.23
C ASN A 3 64.56 -24.14 -2.06
N LEU A 4 63.51 -23.54 -2.60
CA LEU A 4 62.07 -23.79 -2.63
C LEU A 4 61.51 -22.99 -3.83
N ILE A 5 60.69 -23.62 -4.67
CA ILE A 5 59.81 -22.93 -5.62
C ILE A 5 58.70 -22.27 -4.79
N ARG A 6 58.53 -20.94 -4.88
CA ARG A 6 57.35 -20.25 -4.32
C ARG A 6 56.45 -19.73 -5.43
N SER A 7 55.30 -20.40 -5.47
CA SER A 7 54.09 -20.19 -6.25
C SER A 7 53.65 -18.73 -6.36
N LYS A 8 53.40 -18.27 -7.59
CA LYS A 8 52.57 -17.11 -7.92
C LYS A 8 51.18 -17.59 -8.36
N PHE A 9 50.32 -17.96 -7.43
CA PHE A 9 48.89 -18.21 -7.71
C PHE A 9 48.07 -17.86 -6.47
N PHE A 10 47.74 -16.59 -6.28
CA PHE A 10 46.69 -16.18 -5.33
C PHE A 10 46.20 -14.76 -5.67
N CYS A 11 45.37 -14.62 -6.72
CA CYS A 11 44.64 -13.36 -6.96
C CYS A 11 43.40 -13.46 -7.86
N CYS A 12 42.68 -14.59 -7.91
CA CYS A 12 41.44 -14.70 -8.72
C CYS A 12 40.15 -14.97 -7.93
N LEU A 13 40.20 -15.14 -6.60
CA LEU A 13 38.98 -15.53 -5.85
C LEU A 13 38.08 -14.35 -5.45
N ALA A 14 38.55 -13.10 -5.52
CA ALA A 14 37.77 -11.93 -5.13
C ALA A 14 36.83 -11.39 -6.23
N LEU A 15 37.09 -11.70 -7.51
CA LEU A 15 36.27 -11.18 -8.63
C LEU A 15 34.95 -11.96 -8.83
N VAL A 16 34.94 -13.27 -8.54
CA VAL A 16 33.77 -14.15 -8.78
C VAL A 16 32.63 -13.87 -7.79
N LEU A 17 32.96 -13.49 -6.55
CA LEU A 17 31.97 -13.17 -5.52
C LEU A 17 31.23 -11.85 -5.80
N PHE A 18 31.91 -10.86 -6.40
CA PHE A 18 31.27 -9.61 -6.80
C PHE A 18 30.27 -9.82 -7.96
N THR A 19 30.62 -10.64 -8.97
CA THR A 19 29.75 -10.88 -10.12
C THR A 19 28.46 -11.63 -9.75
N ALA A 20 28.52 -12.61 -8.85
CA ALA A 20 27.34 -13.38 -8.46
C ALA A 20 26.35 -12.52 -7.63
N ALA A 21 26.88 -11.71 -6.71
CA ALA A 21 26.05 -10.80 -5.91
C ALA A 21 25.38 -9.71 -6.76
N THR A 22 26.07 -9.19 -7.78
CA THR A 22 25.48 -8.22 -8.72
C THR A 22 24.40 -8.86 -9.60
N LEU A 23 24.58 -10.10 -10.06
CA LEU A 23 23.61 -10.80 -10.89
C LEU A 23 22.31 -11.09 -10.10
N GLN A 24 22.43 -11.63 -8.88
CA GLN A 24 21.27 -11.90 -8.02
C GLN A 24 20.51 -10.62 -7.62
N ALA A 25 21.21 -9.50 -7.42
CA ALA A 25 20.58 -8.20 -7.15
C ALA A 25 19.86 -7.63 -8.39
N GLN A 26 20.41 -7.87 -9.59
CA GLN A 26 19.78 -7.51 -10.87
C GLN A 26 18.50 -8.32 -11.08
N ASP A 27 18.53 -9.62 -10.78
CA ASP A 27 17.35 -10.49 -10.82
C ASP A 27 16.27 -10.06 -9.83
N ALA A 28 16.67 -9.72 -8.59
CA ALA A 28 15.76 -9.22 -7.56
C ALA A 28 15.05 -7.92 -8.00
N THR A 29 15.81 -6.97 -8.52
CA THR A 29 15.26 -5.69 -9.02
C THR A 29 14.31 -5.92 -10.19
N GLN A 30 14.63 -6.86 -11.09
CA GLN A 30 13.78 -7.20 -12.23
C GLN A 30 12.45 -7.86 -11.80
N ILE A 31 12.46 -8.70 -10.78
CA ILE A 31 11.23 -9.26 -10.17
C ILE A 31 10.33 -8.13 -9.66
N VAL A 32 10.91 -7.18 -8.91
CA VAL A 32 10.15 -6.02 -8.40
C VAL A 32 9.63 -5.14 -9.52
N GLN A 33 10.45 -4.85 -10.53
CA GLN A 33 10.03 -4.05 -11.68
C GLN A 33 8.86 -4.71 -12.43
N THR A 34 8.92 -6.03 -12.59
CA THR A 34 7.83 -6.81 -13.21
C THR A 34 6.56 -6.71 -12.36
N ALA A 35 6.67 -6.91 -11.04
CA ALA A 35 5.53 -6.81 -10.14
C ALA A 35 4.90 -5.42 -10.13
N VAL A 36 5.72 -4.36 -10.09
CA VAL A 36 5.27 -2.97 -10.20
C VAL A 36 4.54 -2.73 -11.50
N ASN A 37 5.09 -3.17 -12.63
CA ASN A 37 4.43 -3.01 -13.93
C ASN A 37 3.08 -3.74 -13.98
N THR A 38 3.01 -4.94 -13.40
CA THR A 38 1.77 -5.71 -13.28
C THR A 38 0.73 -4.99 -12.41
N GLU A 39 1.11 -4.47 -11.24
CA GLU A 39 0.17 -3.72 -10.39
C GLU A 39 -0.36 -2.46 -11.07
N LEU A 40 0.51 -1.72 -11.76
CA LEU A 40 0.12 -0.52 -12.50
C LEU A 40 -0.80 -0.85 -13.68
N ALA A 41 -0.56 -1.97 -14.37
CA ALA A 41 -1.43 -2.45 -15.44
C ALA A 41 -2.78 -2.92 -14.88
N ALA A 42 -2.78 -3.67 -13.78
CA ALA A 42 -3.99 -4.12 -13.11
C ALA A 42 -4.83 -2.94 -12.63
N SER A 43 -4.24 -1.95 -11.96
CA SER A 43 -4.93 -0.74 -11.50
C SER A 43 -5.57 0.06 -12.64
N ARG A 44 -4.92 0.13 -13.82
CA ARG A 44 -5.50 0.82 -14.98
C ARG A 44 -6.66 0.06 -15.63
N ASN A 45 -6.63 -1.27 -15.60
CA ASN A 45 -7.55 -2.12 -16.34
C ASN A 45 -8.69 -2.67 -15.47
N ASP A 46 -8.54 -2.66 -14.15
CA ASP A 46 -9.57 -3.11 -13.22
C ASP A 46 -10.60 -1.99 -13.03
N HIS A 47 -11.81 -2.25 -13.51
CA HIS A 47 -12.98 -1.38 -13.34
C HIS A 47 -14.06 -2.08 -12.51
N THR A 48 -13.69 -3.11 -11.75
CA THR A 48 -14.62 -3.83 -10.89
C THR A 48 -15.02 -2.97 -9.72
N LEU A 49 -16.30 -3.03 -9.39
CA LEU A 49 -16.89 -2.33 -8.26
C LEU A 49 -17.19 -3.33 -7.17
N TRP A 50 -16.93 -2.94 -5.93
CA TRP A 50 -17.07 -3.81 -4.78
C TRP A 50 -17.98 -3.21 -3.71
N ARG A 51 -18.68 -4.11 -3.04
CA ARG A 51 -19.26 -3.90 -1.72
C ARG A 51 -18.41 -4.67 -0.72
N TYR A 52 -18.02 -4.02 0.37
CA TYR A 52 -17.22 -4.64 1.42
C TYR A 52 -17.49 -3.98 2.76
N ARG A 53 -17.06 -4.66 3.84
CA ARG A 53 -17.04 -4.14 5.20
C ARG A 53 -15.65 -3.57 5.48
N ASP A 54 -15.60 -2.38 6.06
CA ASP A 54 -14.40 -1.60 6.37
C ASP A 54 -14.34 -1.34 7.88
N GLU A 55 -13.44 -2.04 8.57
CA GLU A 55 -13.14 -1.90 9.99
C GLU A 55 -11.93 -0.97 10.18
N GLN A 56 -12.16 0.26 10.62
CA GLN A 56 -11.12 1.20 11.06
C GLN A 56 -10.95 1.09 12.57
N ARG A 57 -9.95 0.32 13.01
CA ARG A 57 -9.70 0.01 14.42
C ARG A 57 -9.14 1.19 15.20
N ASP A 58 -8.32 2.01 14.55
CA ASP A 58 -7.79 3.26 15.12
C ASP A 58 -8.92 4.24 15.48
N ALA A 59 -9.97 4.28 14.67
CA ALA A 59 -11.15 5.12 14.87
C ALA A 59 -12.28 4.42 15.65
N ASN A 60 -12.15 3.12 15.92
CA ASN A 60 -13.18 2.24 16.48
C ASN A 60 -14.53 2.39 15.74
N LYS A 61 -14.47 2.27 14.41
CA LYS A 61 -15.63 2.41 13.52
C LYS A 61 -15.66 1.26 12.53
N VAL A 62 -16.87 0.81 12.22
CA VAL A 62 -17.08 -0.13 11.11
C VAL A 62 -18.11 0.42 10.15
N SER A 63 -17.78 0.38 8.87
CA SER A 63 -18.62 0.86 7.78
C SER A 63 -18.88 -0.21 6.74
N ASN A 64 -20.02 -0.13 6.08
CA ASN A 64 -20.25 -0.81 4.81
C ASN A 64 -19.95 0.17 3.68
N VAL A 65 -19.10 -0.23 2.74
CA VAL A 65 -18.74 0.56 1.56
C VAL A 65 -19.33 -0.10 0.33
N VAL A 66 -19.93 0.68 -0.56
CA VAL A 66 -20.43 0.25 -1.85
C VAL A 66 -19.92 1.21 -2.92
N GLN A 67 -19.13 0.69 -3.85
CA GLN A 67 -18.56 1.45 -4.96
C GLN A 67 -19.56 1.54 -6.12
N THR A 68 -19.57 2.69 -6.79
CA THR A 68 -20.29 2.94 -8.06
C THR A 68 -19.36 3.65 -9.04
N ALA A 69 -19.75 3.76 -10.30
CA ALA A 69 -19.01 4.55 -11.29
C ALA A 69 -18.97 6.06 -10.96
N GLU A 70 -19.89 6.54 -10.13
CA GLU A 70 -20.04 7.96 -9.77
C GLU A 70 -19.36 8.32 -8.43
N GLY A 71 -19.01 7.30 -7.63
CA GLY A 71 -18.44 7.47 -6.29
C GLY A 71 -18.75 6.29 -5.39
N SER A 72 -18.26 6.33 -4.16
CA SER A 72 -18.48 5.30 -3.15
C SER A 72 -19.41 5.80 -2.06
N VAL A 73 -20.46 5.02 -1.76
CA VAL A 73 -21.28 5.23 -0.57
C VAL A 73 -20.65 4.48 0.59
N LYS A 74 -20.26 5.22 1.63
CA LYS A 74 -19.74 4.67 2.89
C LYS A 74 -20.75 4.93 4.00
N ARG A 75 -21.29 3.86 4.58
CA ARG A 75 -22.26 3.90 5.68
C ARG A 75 -21.64 3.39 6.96
N LEU A 76 -21.62 4.22 8.01
CA LEU A 76 -21.28 3.79 9.35
C LEU A 76 -22.35 2.82 9.88
N VAL A 77 -21.94 1.67 10.39
CA VAL A 77 -22.85 0.66 10.97
C VAL A 77 -22.50 0.32 12.42
N GLU A 78 -21.26 0.60 12.82
CA GLU A 78 -20.78 0.37 14.18
C GLU A 78 -19.86 1.51 14.62
N LYS A 79 -19.98 1.91 15.88
CA LYS A 79 -19.13 2.93 16.50
C LYS A 79 -18.83 2.53 17.94
N ASN A 80 -17.57 2.56 18.33
CA ASN A 80 -17.11 2.19 19.67
C ASN A 80 -17.52 0.75 20.08
N GLY A 81 -17.37 -0.21 19.16
CA GLY A 81 -17.71 -1.63 19.42
C GLY A 81 -19.20 -1.93 19.56
N ARG A 82 -20.09 -0.97 19.25
CA ARG A 82 -21.54 -1.16 19.32
C ARG A 82 -22.23 -0.76 18.02
N PRO A 83 -23.32 -1.45 17.63
CA PRO A 83 -24.19 -0.98 16.57
C PRO A 83 -24.69 0.44 16.85
N LEU A 84 -25.00 1.17 15.77
CA LEU A 84 -25.62 2.49 15.88
C LEU A 84 -27.00 2.40 16.55
N THR A 85 -27.34 3.40 17.36
CA THR A 85 -28.72 3.56 17.87
C THR A 85 -29.67 3.95 16.73
N ALA A 86 -30.98 3.84 16.95
CA ALA A 86 -31.97 4.25 15.95
C ALA A 86 -31.81 5.73 15.52
N GLU A 87 -31.48 6.62 16.45
CA GLU A 87 -31.22 8.03 16.16
C GLU A 87 -29.92 8.21 15.35
N GLU A 88 -28.84 7.52 15.72
CA GLU A 88 -27.58 7.53 14.97
C GLU A 88 -27.76 6.99 13.55
N MET A 89 -28.57 5.94 13.38
CA MET A 89 -28.91 5.38 12.07
C MET A 89 -29.68 6.38 11.20
N GLN A 90 -30.67 7.08 11.76
CA GLN A 90 -31.43 8.10 11.03
C GLN A 90 -30.55 9.28 10.61
N ALA A 91 -29.66 9.74 11.50
CA ALA A 91 -28.69 10.78 11.17
C ALA A 91 -27.72 10.33 10.06
N GLU A 92 -27.29 9.08 10.10
CA GLU A 92 -26.44 8.49 9.05
C GLU A 92 -27.17 8.34 7.72
N ASP A 93 -28.44 7.94 7.72
CA ASP A 93 -29.30 7.94 6.54
C ASP A 93 -29.39 9.34 5.92
N ALA A 94 -29.71 10.36 6.73
CA ALA A 94 -29.77 11.74 6.26
C ALA A 94 -28.42 12.23 5.70
N ARG A 95 -27.30 11.87 6.35
CA ARG A 95 -25.96 12.20 5.85
C ARG A 95 -25.68 11.59 4.48
N ILE A 96 -26.08 10.32 4.27
CA ILE A 96 -25.89 9.63 2.99
C ILE A 96 -26.78 10.24 1.92
N GLN A 97 -28.06 10.50 2.21
CA GLN A 97 -28.97 11.15 1.26
C GLN A 97 -28.46 12.53 0.84
N ASN A 98 -27.97 13.33 1.80
CA ASN A 98 -27.33 14.62 1.53
C ASN A 98 -26.00 14.50 0.77
N PHE A 99 -25.34 13.34 0.78
CA PHE A 99 -24.10 13.12 0.04
C PHE A 99 -24.38 12.72 -1.41
N ILE A 100 -25.27 11.75 -1.63
CA ILE A 100 -25.57 11.23 -2.97
C ILE A 100 -26.29 12.23 -3.87
N HIS A 101 -26.88 13.28 -3.29
CA HIS A 101 -27.53 14.38 -4.02
C HIS A 101 -26.71 15.68 -4.04
N ASP A 102 -25.43 15.63 -3.65
CA ASP A 102 -24.53 16.79 -3.62
C ASP A 102 -23.40 16.61 -4.65
N PRO A 103 -23.53 17.24 -5.84
CA PRO A 103 -22.54 17.13 -6.91
C PRO A 103 -21.15 17.61 -6.51
N GLU A 104 -21.03 18.60 -5.62
CA GLU A 104 -19.73 19.12 -5.19
C GLU A 104 -19.00 18.09 -4.32
N LYS A 105 -19.72 17.41 -3.42
CA LYS A 105 -19.14 16.33 -2.59
C LYS A 105 -18.74 15.13 -3.43
N LEU A 106 -19.54 14.74 -4.42
CA LEU A 106 -19.23 13.62 -5.32
C LEU A 106 -18.00 13.93 -6.18
N GLU A 107 -17.96 15.10 -6.80
CA GLU A 107 -16.82 15.54 -7.60
C GLU A 107 -15.55 15.65 -6.77
N LYS A 108 -15.68 16.12 -5.52
CA LYS A 108 -14.57 16.12 -4.57
C LYS A 108 -14.07 14.70 -4.27
N GLN A 109 -14.96 13.76 -3.96
CA GLN A 109 -14.58 12.37 -3.67
C GLN A 109 -13.84 11.74 -4.87
N LYS A 110 -14.34 11.99 -6.08
CA LYS A 110 -13.70 11.52 -7.32
C LYS A 110 -12.31 12.11 -7.52
N LYS A 111 -12.14 13.42 -7.32
CA LYS A 111 -10.84 14.10 -7.42
C LYS A 111 -9.84 13.59 -6.37
N ASP A 112 -10.29 13.43 -5.13
CA ASP A 112 -9.45 12.91 -4.05
C ASP A 112 -8.99 11.49 -4.38
N GLY A 113 -9.91 10.60 -4.80
CA GLY A 113 -9.57 9.23 -5.22
C GLY A 113 -8.60 9.18 -6.40
N ALA A 114 -8.83 9.96 -7.45
CA ALA A 114 -7.93 10.03 -8.60
C ALA A 114 -6.53 10.55 -8.22
N SER A 115 -6.46 11.48 -7.26
CA SER A 115 -5.18 11.96 -6.72
C SER A 115 -4.47 10.89 -5.92
N ASP A 116 -5.18 10.11 -5.10
CA ASP A 116 -4.60 9.03 -4.30
C ASP A 116 -4.09 7.89 -5.20
N ASP A 117 -4.85 7.50 -6.23
CA ASP A 117 -4.43 6.51 -7.23
C ASP A 117 -3.14 6.95 -7.95
N LYS A 118 -3.08 8.22 -8.35
CA LYS A 118 -1.88 8.80 -8.99
C LYS A 118 -0.68 8.73 -8.03
N ASN A 119 -0.85 9.18 -6.80
CA ASN A 119 0.23 9.17 -5.80
C ASN A 119 0.71 7.73 -5.51
N ALA A 120 -0.22 6.77 -5.39
CA ALA A 120 0.12 5.37 -5.20
C ALA A 120 0.89 4.79 -6.40
N ALA A 121 0.48 5.13 -7.62
CA ALA A 121 1.18 4.72 -8.84
C ALA A 121 2.59 5.32 -8.93
N GLU A 122 2.77 6.59 -8.56
CA GLU A 122 4.08 7.25 -8.51
C GLU A 122 5.02 6.57 -7.50
N LEU A 123 4.52 6.26 -6.29
CA LEU A 123 5.30 5.54 -5.28
C LEU A 123 5.69 4.12 -5.73
N LEU A 124 4.75 3.37 -6.33
CA LEU A 124 5.03 2.03 -6.88
C LEU A 124 6.13 2.09 -7.94
N ASN A 125 6.07 3.07 -8.86
CA ASN A 125 7.09 3.25 -9.90
C ASN A 125 8.49 3.54 -9.34
N MET A 126 8.59 4.11 -8.13
CA MET A 126 9.88 4.39 -7.51
C MET A 126 10.51 3.17 -6.85
N LEU A 127 9.73 2.15 -6.44
CA LEU A 127 10.23 1.00 -5.68
C LEU A 127 11.48 0.32 -6.30
N PRO A 128 11.56 0.05 -7.61
CA PRO A 128 12.72 -0.63 -8.19
C PRO A 128 14.02 0.18 -8.08
N LYS A 129 13.93 1.52 -8.04
CA LYS A 129 15.10 2.43 -8.00
C LYS A 129 15.42 2.96 -6.60
N ALA A 130 14.39 3.12 -5.77
CA ALA A 130 14.50 3.69 -4.43
C ALA A 130 15.22 2.76 -3.44
N PHE A 131 15.31 1.46 -3.77
CA PHE A 131 15.84 0.45 -2.87
C PHE A 131 16.87 -0.46 -3.51
N ARG A 132 17.70 -1.05 -2.65
CA ARG A 132 18.54 -2.21 -2.96
C ARG A 132 17.77 -3.47 -2.59
N TRP A 133 17.56 -4.34 -3.57
CA TRP A 133 16.75 -5.55 -3.44
C TRP A 133 17.61 -6.80 -3.26
N LYS A 134 17.13 -7.73 -2.43
CA LYS A 134 17.69 -9.08 -2.30
C LYS A 134 16.57 -10.10 -2.16
N ILE A 135 16.66 -11.21 -2.89
CA ILE A 135 15.81 -12.37 -2.66
C ILE A 135 16.19 -12.96 -1.29
N ALA A 136 15.25 -12.95 -0.36
CA ALA A 136 15.44 -13.51 0.98
C ALA A 136 14.95 -14.95 1.07
N ASN A 137 13.84 -15.25 0.39
CA ASN A 137 13.29 -16.59 0.31
C ASN A 137 12.50 -16.77 -0.98
N GLU A 138 12.43 -18.00 -1.45
CA GLU A 138 11.54 -18.43 -2.52
C GLU A 138 10.87 -19.73 -2.07
N ASN A 139 9.55 -19.68 -1.85
CA ASN A 139 8.80 -20.81 -1.32
C ASN A 139 7.49 -21.01 -2.08
N GLY A 140 7.24 -22.24 -2.53
CA GLY A 140 6.00 -22.57 -3.22
C GLY A 140 5.67 -21.61 -4.37
N ASP A 141 4.61 -20.84 -4.19
CA ASP A 141 4.04 -19.87 -5.14
C ASP A 141 4.55 -18.43 -4.94
N SER A 142 5.46 -18.18 -4.01
CA SER A 142 5.82 -16.81 -3.58
C SER A 142 7.33 -16.57 -3.54
N ILE A 143 7.73 -15.32 -3.81
CA ILE A 143 9.10 -14.81 -3.62
C ILE A 143 9.06 -13.70 -2.58
N THR A 144 9.85 -13.84 -1.53
CA THR A 144 10.07 -12.78 -0.53
C THR A 144 11.38 -12.05 -0.84
N LEU A 145 11.28 -10.75 -1.06
CA LEU A 145 12.42 -9.86 -1.27
C LEU A 145 12.57 -8.92 -0.07
N THR A 146 13.80 -8.73 0.38
CA THR A 146 14.13 -7.68 1.35
C THR A 146 14.59 -6.43 0.60
N PHE A 147 14.27 -5.27 1.17
CA PHE A 147 14.70 -3.98 0.63
C PHE A 147 15.33 -3.10 1.70
N THR A 148 16.38 -2.38 1.29
CA THR A 148 17.01 -1.31 2.08
C THR A 148 17.18 -0.07 1.23
N PRO A 149 17.25 1.14 1.84
CA PRO A 149 17.44 2.38 1.10
C PRO A 149 18.59 2.32 0.10
N ASN A 150 18.33 2.77 -1.13
CA ASN A 150 19.39 3.03 -2.10
C ASN A 150 19.98 4.43 -1.85
N PRO A 151 21.24 4.58 -1.40
CA PRO A 151 21.85 5.88 -1.13
C PRO A 151 22.04 6.74 -2.39
N ASP A 152 22.01 6.12 -3.57
CA ASP A 152 22.13 6.82 -4.86
C ASP A 152 20.77 7.31 -5.39
N PHE A 153 19.67 7.00 -4.69
CA PHE A 153 18.34 7.49 -5.03
C PHE A 153 18.16 8.93 -4.56
N ASN A 154 17.84 9.82 -5.50
CA ASN A 154 17.51 11.22 -5.20
C ASN A 154 15.99 11.41 -5.19
N PRO A 155 15.33 11.50 -4.01
CA PRO A 155 13.89 11.62 -3.92
C PRO A 155 13.41 12.98 -4.48
N PRO A 156 12.50 12.99 -5.47
CA PRO A 156 12.03 14.23 -6.10
C PRO A 156 11.11 15.07 -5.22
N ASP A 157 10.51 14.48 -4.19
CA ASP A 157 9.51 15.11 -3.33
C ASP A 157 9.57 14.59 -1.89
N MET A 158 8.64 15.05 -1.06
CA MET A 158 8.62 14.68 0.35
C MET A 158 8.14 13.25 0.61
N GLN A 159 7.22 12.72 -0.18
CA GLN A 159 6.69 11.36 0.00
C GLN A 159 7.77 10.33 -0.37
N SER A 160 8.47 10.55 -1.48
CA SER A 160 9.63 9.76 -1.91
C SER A 160 10.82 9.88 -0.95
N ARG A 161 11.00 11.02 -0.26
CA ARG A 161 11.99 11.15 0.83
C ARG A 161 11.63 10.32 2.05
N VAL A 162 10.33 10.14 2.34
CA VAL A 162 9.88 9.20 3.38
C VAL A 162 10.14 7.76 2.95
N LEU A 163 9.74 7.40 1.73
CA LEU A 163 10.00 6.11 1.10
C LEU A 163 11.50 5.74 1.14
N SER A 164 12.41 6.67 0.82
CA SER A 164 13.85 6.43 0.75
C SER A 164 14.52 6.17 2.10
N THR A 165 13.77 6.13 3.19
CA THR A 165 14.27 5.77 4.54
C THR A 165 13.66 4.48 5.07
N MET A 166 12.85 3.81 4.26
CA MET A 166 12.19 2.59 4.66
C MET A 166 13.08 1.37 4.39
N ALA A 167 12.98 0.37 5.25
CA ALA A 167 13.51 -0.96 5.01
C ALA A 167 12.49 -2.01 5.44
N GLY A 168 12.48 -3.16 4.77
CA GLY A 168 11.52 -4.21 5.05
C GLY A 168 11.48 -5.31 3.99
N GLU A 169 10.29 -5.85 3.78
CA GLU A 169 10.03 -7.00 2.91
C GLU A 169 8.88 -6.73 1.93
N LEU A 170 9.03 -7.28 0.73
CA LEU A 170 8.03 -7.35 -0.32
C LEU A 170 7.81 -8.82 -0.69
N VAL A 171 6.56 -9.27 -0.67
CA VAL A 171 6.19 -10.62 -1.08
C VAL A 171 5.44 -10.56 -2.41
N VAL A 172 5.94 -11.29 -3.40
CA VAL A 172 5.40 -11.34 -4.76
C VAL A 172 4.88 -12.74 -5.06
N ASP A 173 3.68 -12.82 -5.66
CA ASP A 173 3.16 -14.04 -6.26
C ASP A 173 3.95 -14.39 -7.53
N LYS A 174 4.46 -15.61 -7.62
CA LYS A 174 5.32 -16.07 -8.73
C LYS A 174 4.57 -16.22 -10.04
N THR A 175 3.29 -16.56 -9.99
CA THR A 175 2.52 -16.92 -11.19
C THR A 175 1.98 -15.67 -11.86
N GLN A 176 1.38 -14.80 -11.05
CA GLN A 176 0.71 -13.60 -11.52
C GLN A 176 1.62 -12.36 -11.46
N HIS A 177 2.79 -12.45 -10.82
CA HIS A 177 3.69 -11.33 -10.55
C HIS A 177 2.96 -10.20 -9.79
N ARG A 178 2.11 -10.54 -8.83
CA ARG A 178 1.34 -9.59 -8.01
C ARG A 178 1.99 -9.37 -6.67
N ILE A 179 1.92 -8.16 -6.12
CA ILE A 179 2.42 -7.85 -4.79
C ILE A 179 1.38 -8.31 -3.77
N LYS A 180 1.68 -9.39 -3.05
CA LYS A 180 0.85 -9.94 -1.95
C LYS A 180 0.97 -9.09 -0.70
N THR A 181 2.18 -8.65 -0.37
CA THR A 181 2.42 -7.88 0.84
C THR A 181 3.62 -6.96 0.64
N ILE A 182 3.53 -5.76 1.20
CA ILE A 182 4.70 -4.90 1.46
C ILE A 182 4.67 -4.48 2.93
N SER A 183 5.79 -4.60 3.62
CA SER A 183 5.88 -4.20 5.02
C SER A 183 7.27 -3.74 5.39
N GLY A 184 7.39 -2.93 6.44
CA GLY A 184 8.69 -2.43 6.86
C GLY A 184 8.59 -1.37 7.95
N LYS A 185 9.69 -0.65 8.10
CA LYS A 185 9.83 0.44 9.07
C LYS A 185 10.71 1.57 8.57
N LEU A 186 10.52 2.75 9.14
CA LEU A 186 11.44 3.87 9.02
C LEU A 186 12.75 3.55 9.75
N THR A 187 13.88 3.61 9.04
CA THR A 187 15.20 3.29 9.59
C THR A 187 15.89 4.47 10.24
N GLN A 188 15.40 5.69 10.00
CA GLN A 188 15.93 6.93 10.56
C GLN A 188 14.83 7.99 10.68
N ASP A 189 15.12 9.03 11.44
CA ASP A 189 14.22 10.18 11.57
C ASP A 189 14.20 11.02 10.30
N ILE A 190 13.04 11.61 10.00
CA ILE A 190 12.88 12.58 8.92
C ILE A 190 12.38 13.88 9.50
N THR A 191 13.10 14.97 9.23
CA THR A 191 12.68 16.32 9.60
C THR A 191 12.19 17.11 8.38
N PHE A 192 11.14 17.88 8.59
CA PHE A 192 10.51 18.75 7.60
C PHE A 192 10.85 20.21 7.93
N GLY A 193 11.30 20.98 6.92
CA GLY A 193 11.61 22.41 7.07
C GLY A 193 12.47 22.73 8.29
N TRP A 194 13.65 22.11 8.38
CA TRP A 194 14.58 22.26 9.52
C TRP A 194 14.04 21.79 10.88
N GLY A 195 12.95 20.99 10.87
CA GLY A 195 12.27 20.51 12.07
C GLY A 195 11.12 21.41 12.52
N LEU A 196 10.92 22.56 11.89
CA LEU A 196 9.83 23.50 12.22
C LEU A 196 8.49 23.04 11.65
N LEU A 197 8.50 22.34 10.52
CA LEU A 197 7.29 21.89 9.82
C LEU A 197 6.89 20.47 10.25
N GLY A 198 7.77 19.78 10.98
CA GLY A 198 7.49 18.49 11.57
C GLY A 198 8.65 17.50 11.60
N ARG A 199 8.38 16.32 12.17
CA ARG A 199 9.30 15.18 12.20
C ARG A 199 8.53 13.86 12.20
N LEU A 200 8.99 12.89 11.42
CA LEU A 200 8.65 11.46 11.57
C LEU A 200 9.77 10.77 12.33
N LYS A 201 9.39 9.93 13.30
CA LYS A 201 10.35 9.19 14.11
C LYS A 201 10.73 7.87 13.47
N GLN A 202 11.99 7.51 13.61
CA GLN A 202 12.50 6.16 13.37
C GLN A 202 11.63 5.13 14.10
N GLY A 203 11.47 3.96 13.48
CA GLY A 203 10.75 2.84 14.05
C GLY A 203 9.27 2.80 13.70
N GLY A 204 8.71 3.85 13.10
CA GLY A 204 7.35 3.80 12.54
C GLY A 204 7.23 2.66 11.52
N THR A 205 6.15 1.88 11.61
CA THR A 205 5.95 0.67 10.81
C THR A 205 4.83 0.84 9.79
N PHE A 206 4.89 0.03 8.75
CA PHE A 206 3.79 -0.12 7.80
C PHE A 206 3.67 -1.57 7.33
N ARG A 207 2.46 -1.97 6.97
CA ARG A 207 2.14 -3.23 6.29
C ARG A 207 0.89 -3.03 5.47
N VAL A 208 0.95 -3.40 4.19
CA VAL A 208 -0.21 -3.47 3.30
C VAL A 208 -0.29 -4.89 2.75
N GLU A 209 -1.47 -5.49 2.84
CA GLU A 209 -1.73 -6.84 2.33
C GLU A 209 -2.78 -6.79 1.22
N ARG A 210 -2.50 -7.51 0.13
CA ARG A 210 -3.43 -7.76 -0.96
C ARG A 210 -3.73 -9.25 -1.06
N ARG A 211 -4.99 -9.55 -1.37
CA ARG A 211 -5.44 -10.92 -1.63
C ARG A 211 -6.20 -10.98 -2.95
N GLU A 212 -6.07 -12.10 -3.64
CA GLU A 212 -6.90 -12.44 -4.79
C GLU A 212 -8.29 -12.84 -4.30
N LEU A 213 -9.30 -12.06 -4.64
CA LEU A 213 -10.68 -12.32 -4.21
C LEU A 213 -11.46 -13.12 -5.25
N LYS A 214 -11.09 -12.97 -6.51
CA LYS A 214 -11.57 -13.73 -7.68
C LYS A 214 -10.40 -13.88 -8.65
N PRO A 215 -10.41 -14.86 -9.58
CA PRO A 215 -9.33 -15.05 -10.54
C PRO A 215 -8.91 -13.74 -11.24
N GLY A 216 -7.66 -13.33 -11.05
CA GLY A 216 -7.05 -12.11 -11.58
C GLY A 216 -7.41 -10.80 -10.85
N LEU A 217 -8.38 -10.83 -9.93
CA LEU A 217 -8.88 -9.65 -9.22
C LEU A 217 -8.37 -9.62 -7.78
N TRP A 218 -7.47 -8.68 -7.54
CA TRP A 218 -6.78 -8.52 -6.27
C TRP A 218 -7.22 -7.22 -5.60
N GLN A 219 -7.47 -7.27 -4.30
CA GLN A 219 -7.84 -6.10 -3.51
C GLN A 219 -6.93 -5.98 -2.30
N ILE A 220 -6.75 -4.74 -1.82
CA ILE A 220 -6.14 -4.49 -0.51
C ILE A 220 -7.14 -4.96 0.53
N THR A 221 -6.73 -5.87 1.41
CA THR A 221 -7.60 -6.38 2.48
C THR A 221 -7.17 -5.87 3.84
N GLU A 222 -5.91 -5.45 4.00
CA GLU A 222 -5.41 -4.94 5.27
C GLU A 222 -4.39 -3.82 5.06
N THR A 223 -4.52 -2.76 5.86
CA THR A 223 -3.56 -1.65 5.92
C THR A 223 -3.28 -1.31 7.37
N HIS A 224 -2.02 -1.52 7.78
CA HIS A 224 -1.52 -1.22 9.11
C HIS A 224 -0.38 -0.22 8.98
N VAL A 225 -0.61 1.02 9.41
CA VAL A 225 0.40 2.09 9.39
C VAL A 225 0.48 2.66 10.80
N HIS A 226 1.66 2.55 11.40
CA HIS A 226 1.95 3.13 12.70
C HIS A 226 3.17 4.04 12.59
N ILE A 227 2.95 5.28 12.17
CA ILE A 227 4.01 6.27 12.04
C ILE A 227 3.83 7.33 13.12
N VAL A 228 4.81 7.45 14.01
CA VAL A 228 4.81 8.44 15.10
C VAL A 228 5.50 9.71 14.62
N GLY A 229 4.77 10.83 14.59
CA GLY A 229 5.31 12.11 14.19
C GLY A 229 4.30 13.24 14.24
N LYS A 230 4.77 14.46 14.03
CA LYS A 230 3.93 15.63 13.75
C LYS A 230 4.38 16.18 12.41
N ALA A 231 3.48 16.31 11.44
CA ALA A 231 3.73 17.04 10.21
C ALA A 231 2.63 18.10 10.09
N LEU A 232 3.00 19.37 10.28
CA LEU A 232 2.04 20.49 10.36
C LEU A 232 1.54 20.95 8.98
N LEU A 233 2.09 20.42 7.89
CA LEU A 233 1.84 20.91 6.53
C LEU A 233 1.19 19.91 5.57
N PHE A 234 1.02 18.64 5.97
CA PHE A 234 0.57 17.61 5.05
C PHE A 234 -0.63 16.88 5.62
N LYS A 235 -1.78 16.99 4.94
CA LYS A 235 -3.01 16.27 5.30
C LYS A 235 -2.86 14.74 5.37
N ASN A 236 -1.78 14.15 4.82
CA ASN A 236 -1.74 12.70 4.54
C ASN A 236 -0.45 11.95 4.95
N ILE A 237 0.35 12.36 5.95
CA ILE A 237 1.54 11.56 6.35
C ILE A 237 1.63 11.27 7.87
N GLY A 238 0.79 11.90 8.70
CA GLY A 238 0.63 11.51 10.10
C GLY A 238 -0.64 10.69 10.27
N GLN A 239 -0.62 9.41 9.87
CA GLN A 239 -1.76 8.52 10.08
C GLN A 239 -1.33 7.30 10.89
N GLN A 240 -1.96 7.12 12.05
CA GLN A 240 -2.19 5.79 12.57
C GLN A 240 -3.39 5.27 11.78
N GLN A 241 -3.20 4.16 11.07
CA GLN A 241 -4.25 3.50 10.32
C GLN A 241 -4.16 2.02 10.67
N ASP A 242 -5.26 1.45 11.13
CA ASP A 242 -5.40 0.01 11.30
C ASP A 242 -6.75 -0.33 10.68
N GLU A 243 -6.69 -0.73 9.42
CA GLU A 243 -7.84 -0.95 8.57
C GLU A 243 -7.86 -2.39 8.08
N VAL A 244 -9.00 -3.05 8.24
CA VAL A 244 -9.27 -4.38 7.69
C VAL A 244 -10.54 -4.33 6.87
N GLN A 245 -10.45 -4.81 5.62
CA GLN A 245 -11.56 -4.90 4.69
C GLN A 245 -11.95 -6.37 4.49
N THR A 246 -13.25 -6.67 4.64
CA THR A 246 -13.81 -8.03 4.57
C THR A 246 -15.10 -8.07 3.74
N ASP A 247 -15.65 -9.26 3.56
CA ASP A 247 -16.99 -9.47 2.98
C ASP A 247 -17.18 -8.87 1.57
N PHE A 248 -16.11 -8.92 0.78
CA PHE A 248 -16.11 -8.41 -0.58
C PHE A 248 -17.10 -9.15 -1.47
N THR A 249 -17.96 -8.39 -2.11
CA THR A 249 -18.90 -8.85 -3.14
C THR A 249 -18.89 -7.89 -4.31
N GLN A 250 -18.91 -8.41 -5.55
CA GLN A 250 -18.93 -7.54 -6.72
C GLN A 250 -20.28 -6.85 -6.88
N VAL A 251 -20.22 -5.59 -7.26
CA VAL A 251 -21.35 -4.71 -7.53
C VAL A 251 -21.52 -4.56 -9.04
N PRO A 252 -22.74 -4.66 -9.58
CA PRO A 252 -22.98 -4.41 -11.00
C PRO A 252 -22.50 -3.02 -11.45
N ALA A 253 -21.91 -2.93 -12.65
CA ALA A 253 -21.37 -1.67 -13.17
C ALA A 253 -22.40 -0.53 -13.28
N GLY A 254 -23.69 -0.87 -13.46
CA GLY A 254 -24.79 0.09 -13.55
C GLY A 254 -25.46 0.44 -12.21
N THR A 255 -24.87 0.07 -11.06
CA THR A 255 -25.42 0.42 -9.75
C THR A 255 -25.36 1.92 -9.53
N THR A 256 -26.53 2.53 -9.31
CA THR A 256 -26.70 3.96 -8.97
C THR A 256 -26.29 4.26 -7.53
N LEU A 257 -26.07 5.53 -7.20
CA LEU A 257 -25.77 5.95 -5.82
C LEU A 257 -26.92 5.63 -4.86
N GLU A 258 -28.19 5.73 -5.30
CA GLU A 258 -29.38 5.37 -4.52
C GLU A 258 -29.40 3.87 -4.21
N GLN A 259 -29.15 3.03 -5.23
CA GLN A 259 -29.04 1.59 -5.03
C GLN A 259 -27.86 1.24 -4.10
N ALA A 260 -26.73 1.92 -4.24
CA ALA A 260 -25.58 1.74 -3.36
C ALA A 260 -25.90 2.15 -1.91
N ALA A 261 -26.65 3.24 -1.70
CA ALA A 261 -27.13 3.66 -0.40
C ALA A 261 -28.04 2.61 0.26
N GLU A 262 -28.90 1.95 -0.51
CA GLU A 262 -29.71 0.83 -0.03
C GLU A 262 -28.87 -0.42 0.26
N MET A 263 -27.97 -0.79 -0.66
CA MET A 263 -27.06 -1.95 -0.49
C MET A 263 -26.11 -1.81 0.71
N SER A 264 -25.78 -0.57 1.09
CA SER A 264 -24.89 -0.29 2.23
C SER A 264 -25.55 -0.55 3.59
N LYS A 265 -26.87 -0.63 3.67
CA LYS A 265 -27.58 -0.88 4.93
C LYS A 265 -27.14 -2.21 5.56
N PRO A 266 -27.11 -2.31 6.90
CA PRO A 266 -26.80 -3.58 7.57
C PRO A 266 -27.81 -4.65 7.12
N GLY A 267 -27.35 -5.90 7.04
CA GLY A 267 -28.25 -7.03 6.80
C GLY A 267 -29.30 -7.10 7.90
N LYS A 268 -30.53 -7.52 7.53
CA LYS A 268 -31.57 -7.85 8.52
C LYS A 268 -31.19 -9.10 9.31
#